data_AF-A0AAE5YHB9-F1
#
_entry.id   AF-A0AAE5YHB9-F1
#
_cell.length_a   1.000
_cell.length_b   1.000
_cell.length_c   1.000
_cell.angle_alpha   90.00
_cell.angle_beta   90.00
_cell.angle_gamma   90.00
#
_symmetry.space_group_name_H-M   'P 1'
#
loop_
_entity.id
_entity.type
_entity.pdbx_description
1 polymer ?
#
loop_
_entity_poly.entity_id
_entity_poly.type
_entity_poly.pdbx_seq_one_letter_code
_entity_poly.pdbx_strand_id
1 'polypeptide(L)'
;MSLSNEELQKILEQKIALLEKENKEEKNINLEAVSAIVKILALPNEFIPLAHRYFQLHTPPSLIWLHLSECTGCSESLLRTSLPDFLDLIFDFISLEYHETLMSASGHQAENHLEQILNTKDYLLAVEGGVCAIDPFYLTIGACGENGYEILQKCAKNAKSIFAIGTCSSYGGIQAAHPNPTKSIGISKVLEEKIINVPGCPPSDINIIATLCFYILFEQNMALDEQNRPLALYGKCLHDLCERKAKFEAGNFAQSFDDENIKQGYCLFKVGCKGPYAYNNCPKVKFNSKTSWPVAAGHGCIACSEENFWDDFGFYEKPMSNEFAYNNFSSLHQISQAKNFKLNDLNAKNIILTFTNPTQILYQSAQNCNFLDFSFESNPRLFLNTFAKTKIALTLVQNYKDSFKNYYDFIQNSYDEESKISQNILDLFYFTYPFISGEKLKTIDDFLDLALAYKFKHPSKFDFKTTLNEQAKLDINKALRMPLIYMLGGLDKEAIAYGLVYSIKEHLKQALQACKNLHQKEQILLHCDNEKILKVFGDLSSI
;
A
#
# COMPACT_ATOMS: atom_id res chain seq x y z
N MET A 1 -15.65 -9.22 -1.03
CA MET A 1 -15.28 -10.62 -1.34
C MET A 1 -14.75 -10.66 -2.76
N SER A 2 -13.62 -11.34 -3.01
CA SER A 2 -13.17 -11.61 -4.38
C SER A 2 -13.96 -12.79 -4.94
N LEU A 3 -14.50 -12.65 -6.15
CA LEU A 3 -15.06 -13.79 -6.88
C LEU A 3 -13.93 -14.77 -7.24
N SER A 4 -14.22 -16.06 -7.15
CA SER A 4 -13.35 -17.14 -7.63
C SER A 4 -13.29 -17.15 -9.16
N ASN A 5 -12.26 -17.79 -9.72
CA ASN A 5 -12.15 -17.95 -11.17
C ASN A 5 -13.36 -18.71 -11.75
N GLU A 6 -13.91 -19.70 -11.03
CA GLU A 6 -15.11 -20.42 -11.47
C GLU A 6 -16.35 -19.52 -11.51
N GLU A 7 -16.51 -18.61 -10.54
CA GLU A 7 -17.60 -17.63 -10.54
C GLU A 7 -17.45 -16.62 -11.67
N LEU A 8 -16.23 -16.09 -11.88
CA LEU A 8 -15.94 -15.16 -12.98
C LEU A 8 -16.19 -15.81 -14.35
N GLN A 9 -15.81 -17.08 -14.51
CA GLN A 9 -16.06 -17.83 -15.74
C GLN A 9 -17.56 -17.98 -16.00
N LYS A 10 -18.35 -18.37 -14.99
CA LYS A 10 -19.81 -18.49 -15.10
C LYS A 10 -20.48 -17.18 -15.49
N ILE A 11 -20.04 -16.06 -14.90
CA ILE A 11 -20.54 -14.72 -15.26
C ILE A 11 -20.30 -14.47 -16.75
N LEU A 12 -19.07 -14.67 -17.23
CA LEU A 12 -18.71 -14.38 -18.60
C LEU A 12 -19.46 -15.28 -19.60
N GLU A 13 -19.57 -16.59 -19.31
CA GLU A 13 -20.35 -17.54 -20.10
C GLU A 13 -21.84 -17.17 -20.19
N GLN A 14 -22.45 -16.74 -19.08
CA GLN A 14 -23.84 -16.29 -19.06
C GLN A 14 -24.06 -15.03 -19.90
N LYS A 15 -23.13 -14.07 -19.82
CA LYS A 15 -23.18 -12.85 -20.64
C LYS A 15 -23.05 -13.17 -22.13
N ILE A 16 -22.13 -14.05 -22.51
CA ILE A 16 -21.98 -14.50 -23.90
C ILE A 16 -23.28 -15.14 -24.39
N ALA A 17 -23.86 -16.07 -23.63
CA ALA A 17 -25.10 -16.75 -23.99
C ALA A 17 -26.31 -15.80 -24.12
N LEU A 18 -26.31 -14.67 -23.42
CA LEU A 18 -27.32 -13.62 -23.58
C LEU A 18 -27.09 -12.85 -24.89
N LEU A 19 -25.86 -12.43 -25.15
CA LEU A 19 -25.50 -11.66 -26.34
C LEU A 19 -25.71 -12.45 -27.64
N GLU A 20 -25.46 -13.77 -27.64
CA GLU A 20 -25.70 -14.63 -28.80
C GLU A 20 -27.19 -14.69 -29.20
N LYS A 21 -28.12 -14.39 -28.28
CA LYS A 21 -29.56 -14.31 -28.60
C LYS A 21 -29.95 -13.00 -29.26
N GLU A 22 -29.14 -11.96 -29.13
CA GLU A 22 -29.41 -10.63 -29.71
C GLU A 22 -29.12 -10.57 -31.22
N ASN A 23 -28.46 -11.59 -31.78
CA ASN A 23 -28.19 -11.75 -33.21
C ASN A 23 -27.48 -10.54 -33.86
N LYS A 24 -26.57 -9.91 -33.10
CA LYS A 24 -25.72 -8.79 -33.55
C LYS A 24 -24.61 -9.28 -34.47
N GLU A 25 -24.14 -8.40 -35.36
CA GLU A 25 -22.96 -8.68 -36.18
C GLU A 25 -21.71 -8.86 -35.30
N GLU A 26 -20.93 -9.90 -35.61
CA GLU A 26 -19.69 -10.19 -34.91
C GLU A 26 -18.58 -9.22 -35.34
N LYS A 27 -17.96 -8.56 -34.36
CA LYS A 27 -16.83 -7.67 -34.60
C LYS A 27 -15.53 -8.45 -34.74
N ASN A 28 -14.61 -7.94 -35.55
CA ASN A 28 -13.25 -8.47 -35.63
C ASN A 28 -12.38 -7.86 -34.53
N ILE A 29 -12.15 -8.60 -33.45
CA ILE A 29 -11.39 -8.14 -32.27
C ILE A 29 -9.97 -8.68 -32.30
N ASN A 30 -9.00 -7.83 -32.00
CA ASN A 30 -7.59 -8.22 -31.88
C ASN A 30 -7.36 -9.24 -30.74
N LEU A 31 -7.06 -10.49 -31.10
CA LEU A 31 -6.85 -11.58 -30.12
C LEU A 31 -5.62 -11.36 -29.24
N GLU A 32 -4.57 -10.70 -29.75
CA GLU A 32 -3.37 -10.40 -28.97
C GLU A 32 -3.66 -9.38 -27.87
N ALA A 33 -4.44 -8.35 -28.19
CA ALA A 33 -4.95 -7.36 -27.23
C ALA A 33 -5.76 -8.03 -26.11
N VAL A 34 -6.70 -8.92 -26.47
CA VAL A 34 -7.48 -9.69 -25.48
C VAL A 34 -6.59 -10.59 -24.64
N SER A 35 -5.64 -11.29 -25.24
CA SER A 35 -4.67 -12.11 -24.51
C SER A 35 -3.85 -11.29 -23.52
N ALA A 36 -3.46 -10.07 -23.89
CA ALA A 36 -2.75 -9.14 -23.02
C ALA A 36 -3.62 -8.73 -21.83
N ILE A 37 -4.89 -8.35 -22.06
CA ILE A 37 -5.85 -8.02 -21.00
C ILE A 37 -5.98 -9.18 -20.00
N VAL A 38 -6.23 -10.41 -20.48
CA VAL A 38 -6.39 -11.60 -19.60
C VAL A 38 -5.13 -11.82 -18.74
N LYS A 39 -3.94 -11.67 -19.32
CA LYS A 39 -2.66 -11.78 -18.59
C LYS A 39 -2.45 -10.67 -17.56
N ILE A 40 -2.80 -9.42 -17.91
CA ILE A 40 -2.71 -8.27 -17.01
C ILE A 40 -3.61 -8.49 -15.78
N LEU A 41 -4.82 -9.00 -16.01
CA LEU A 41 -5.79 -9.36 -14.96
C LEU A 41 -5.40 -10.59 -14.15
N ALA A 42 -4.29 -11.25 -14.50
CA ALA A 42 -3.82 -12.50 -13.91
C ALA A 42 -4.89 -13.62 -13.92
N LEU A 43 -5.74 -13.63 -14.96
CA LEU A 43 -6.74 -14.67 -15.18
C LEU A 43 -6.09 -15.89 -15.88
N PRO A 44 -6.62 -17.12 -15.65
CA PRO A 44 -6.18 -18.31 -16.39
C PRO A 44 -6.32 -18.16 -17.91
N ASN A 45 -5.47 -18.87 -18.67
CA ASN A 45 -5.49 -18.82 -20.14
C ASN A 45 -6.84 -19.27 -20.75
N GLU A 46 -7.64 -20.03 -20.02
CA GLU A 46 -9.00 -20.44 -20.40
C GLU A 46 -9.94 -19.24 -20.63
N PHE A 47 -9.66 -18.09 -20.02
CA PHE A 47 -10.43 -16.86 -20.22
C PHE A 47 -10.15 -16.19 -21.56
N ILE A 48 -9.04 -16.51 -22.25
CA ILE A 48 -8.70 -15.90 -23.54
C ILE A 48 -9.82 -16.12 -24.59
N PRO A 49 -10.23 -17.36 -24.90
CA PRO A 49 -11.31 -17.59 -25.87
C PRO A 49 -12.66 -17.01 -25.41
N LEU A 50 -12.97 -17.05 -24.11
CA LEU A 50 -14.21 -16.50 -23.58
C LEU A 50 -14.26 -14.97 -23.68
N ALA A 51 -13.20 -14.28 -23.25
CA ALA A 51 -13.10 -12.84 -23.33
C ALA A 51 -13.11 -12.36 -24.79
N HIS A 52 -12.42 -13.09 -25.69
CA HIS A 52 -12.42 -12.79 -27.11
C HIS A 52 -13.83 -12.90 -27.69
N ARG A 53 -14.52 -14.02 -27.42
CA ARG A 53 -15.91 -14.22 -27.84
C ARG A 53 -16.84 -13.14 -27.29
N TYR A 54 -16.68 -12.77 -26.02
CA TYR A 54 -17.46 -11.69 -25.41
C TYR A 54 -17.28 -10.38 -26.16
N PHE A 55 -16.04 -9.94 -26.41
CA PHE A 55 -15.78 -8.67 -27.10
C PHE A 55 -16.23 -8.66 -28.56
N GLN A 56 -16.25 -9.81 -29.24
CA GLN A 56 -16.80 -9.93 -30.59
C GLN A 56 -18.30 -9.62 -30.65
N LEU A 57 -19.04 -9.95 -29.59
CA LEU A 57 -20.51 -9.81 -29.52
C LEU A 57 -20.96 -8.55 -28.77
N HIS A 58 -20.15 -8.09 -27.81
CA HIS A 58 -20.52 -7.03 -26.89
C HIS A 58 -20.46 -5.65 -27.56
N THR A 59 -21.51 -4.85 -27.37
CA THR A 59 -21.46 -3.41 -27.71
C THR A 59 -20.60 -2.69 -26.67
N PRO A 60 -19.53 -1.97 -27.05
CA PRO A 60 -18.64 -1.33 -26.08
C PRO A 60 -19.43 -0.34 -25.23
N PRO A 61 -19.24 -0.32 -23.89
CA PRO A 61 -19.96 0.61 -23.03
C PRO A 61 -19.45 2.02 -23.25
N SER A 62 -20.36 2.98 -23.16
CA SER A 62 -20.02 4.40 -23.15
C SER A 62 -19.14 4.74 -21.95
N LEU A 63 -18.08 5.50 -22.18
CA LEU A 63 -17.18 6.03 -21.17
C LEU A 63 -17.19 7.55 -21.25
N ILE A 64 -17.53 8.20 -20.13
CA ILE A 64 -17.27 9.62 -19.91
C ILE A 64 -15.94 9.72 -19.17
N TRP A 65 -14.97 10.45 -19.74
CA TRP A 65 -13.72 10.85 -19.10
C TRP A 65 -13.81 12.34 -18.74
N LEU A 66 -14.09 12.60 -17.46
CA LEU A 66 -14.27 13.96 -16.93
C LEU A 66 -12.94 14.48 -16.38
N HIS A 67 -12.50 15.64 -16.88
CA HIS A 67 -11.37 16.37 -16.33
C HIS A 67 -11.84 17.35 -15.24
N LEU A 68 -11.15 17.35 -14.10
CA LEU A 68 -11.35 18.31 -13.01
C LEU A 68 -10.06 19.12 -12.77
N SER A 69 -9.63 19.33 -11.52
CA SER A 69 -8.34 19.99 -11.25
C SER A 69 -7.20 19.01 -11.50
N GLU A 70 -6.50 19.18 -12.62
CA GLU A 70 -5.63 18.16 -13.19
C GLU A 70 -4.45 18.75 -13.96
N CYS A 71 -3.62 17.88 -14.53
CA CYS A 71 -2.46 18.24 -15.36
C CYS A 71 -2.39 17.42 -16.67
N THR A 72 -3.45 16.66 -16.97
CA THR A 72 -3.62 15.81 -18.17
C THR A 72 -2.66 14.63 -18.26
N GLY A 73 -1.84 14.41 -17.23
CA GLY A 73 -0.88 13.32 -17.17
C GLY A 73 -1.53 11.92 -17.17
N CYS A 74 -2.77 11.77 -16.72
CA CYS A 74 -3.44 10.47 -16.70
C CYS A 74 -4.01 10.13 -18.08
N SER A 75 -4.64 11.09 -18.77
CA SER A 75 -4.95 10.94 -20.20
C SER A 75 -3.70 10.64 -21.03
N GLU A 76 -2.61 11.36 -20.81
CA GLU A 76 -1.36 11.09 -21.51
C GLU A 76 -0.83 9.68 -21.21
N SER A 77 -0.94 9.21 -19.98
CA SER A 77 -0.60 7.82 -19.62
C SER A 77 -1.43 6.81 -20.40
N LEU A 78 -2.76 7.00 -20.44
CA LEU A 78 -3.66 6.14 -21.22
C LEU A 78 -3.26 6.08 -22.70
N LEU A 79 -2.90 7.22 -23.29
CA LEU A 79 -2.44 7.33 -24.68
C LEU A 79 -1.09 6.62 -24.94
N ARG A 80 -0.33 6.24 -23.91
CA ARG A 80 0.93 5.48 -24.06
C ARG A 80 0.76 3.96 -24.05
N THR A 81 -0.47 3.46 -23.97
CA THR A 81 -0.71 2.02 -24.03
C THR A 81 -0.23 1.42 -25.36
N SER A 82 0.46 0.28 -25.27
CA SER A 82 1.02 -0.41 -26.44
C SER A 82 0.30 -1.69 -26.83
N LEU A 83 -0.34 -2.37 -25.86
CA LEU A 83 -1.10 -3.60 -26.09
C LEU A 83 -2.08 -3.86 -24.92
N PRO A 84 -3.39 -3.71 -25.11
CA PRO A 84 -4.05 -3.15 -26.32
C PRO A 84 -3.51 -1.76 -26.64
N ASP A 85 -3.40 -1.42 -27.93
CA ASP A 85 -3.07 -0.04 -28.27
C ASP A 85 -4.29 0.88 -28.04
N PHE A 86 -4.09 2.20 -28.18
CA PHE A 86 -5.17 3.14 -27.89
C PHE A 86 -6.34 3.02 -28.89
N LEU A 87 -6.08 2.60 -30.13
CA LEU A 87 -7.13 2.42 -31.14
C LEU A 87 -7.94 1.16 -30.85
N ASP A 88 -7.28 0.05 -30.50
CA ASP A 88 -7.93 -1.16 -29.99
C ASP A 88 -8.86 -0.77 -28.82
N LEU A 89 -8.38 0.06 -27.90
CA LEU A 89 -9.16 0.50 -26.75
C LEU A 89 -10.48 1.19 -27.13
N ILE A 90 -10.43 2.23 -27.96
CA ILE A 90 -11.60 3.07 -28.29
C ILE A 90 -12.51 2.48 -29.36
N PHE A 91 -12.08 1.47 -30.10
CA PHE A 91 -12.91 0.82 -31.12
C PHE A 91 -13.48 -0.53 -30.65
N ASP A 92 -12.73 -1.30 -29.86
CA ASP A 92 -13.12 -2.65 -29.49
C ASP A 92 -13.68 -2.77 -28.07
N PHE A 93 -13.13 -2.00 -27.12
CA PHE A 93 -13.37 -2.24 -25.69
C PHE A 93 -14.26 -1.18 -25.02
N ILE A 94 -14.16 0.09 -25.39
CA ILE A 94 -14.98 1.19 -24.86
C ILE A 94 -15.47 2.09 -25.99
N SER A 95 -16.61 2.74 -25.80
CA SER A 95 -17.00 3.90 -26.62
C SER A 95 -16.64 5.17 -25.85
N LEU A 96 -15.55 5.85 -26.23
CA LEU A 96 -15.11 7.07 -25.56
C LEU A 96 -15.95 8.26 -26.04
N GLU A 97 -17.03 8.53 -25.33
CA GLU A 97 -18.03 9.50 -25.80
C GLU A 97 -17.71 10.94 -25.38
N TYR A 98 -17.18 11.14 -24.18
CA TYR A 98 -16.79 12.46 -23.69
C TYR A 98 -15.36 12.42 -23.17
N HIS A 99 -14.48 13.23 -23.77
CA HIS A 99 -13.10 13.39 -23.34
C HIS A 99 -12.57 14.72 -23.91
N GLU A 100 -12.43 15.74 -23.07
CA GLU A 100 -12.21 17.12 -23.50
C GLU A 100 -10.91 17.32 -24.29
N THR A 101 -9.88 16.52 -23.98
CA THR A 101 -8.60 16.53 -24.72
C THR A 101 -8.70 15.96 -26.15
N LEU A 102 -9.62 15.04 -26.42
CA LEU A 102 -9.63 14.22 -27.65
C LEU A 102 -10.85 14.44 -28.54
N MET A 103 -11.97 14.90 -27.98
CA MET A 103 -13.23 15.03 -28.70
C MET A 103 -13.19 16.18 -29.73
N SER A 104 -13.92 16.00 -30.83
CA SER A 104 -14.03 17.02 -31.90
C SER A 104 -14.99 18.16 -31.56
N ALA A 105 -16.09 17.85 -30.86
CA ALA A 105 -17.06 18.86 -30.42
C ALA A 105 -16.46 19.75 -29.33
N SER A 106 -16.83 21.03 -29.32
CA SER A 106 -16.37 22.02 -28.33
C SER A 106 -17.52 22.95 -27.92
N GLY A 107 -17.34 23.70 -26.83
CA GLY A 107 -18.35 24.63 -26.32
C GLY A 107 -19.72 23.96 -26.11
N HIS A 108 -20.79 24.62 -26.57
CA HIS A 108 -22.17 24.12 -26.40
C HIS A 108 -22.41 22.75 -27.08
N GLN A 109 -21.68 22.41 -28.15
CA GLN A 109 -21.81 21.11 -28.79
C GLN A 109 -21.31 19.99 -27.86
N ALA A 110 -20.21 20.23 -27.13
CA ALA A 110 -19.68 19.27 -26.17
C ALA A 110 -20.64 19.08 -24.98
N GLU A 111 -21.16 20.19 -24.43
CA GLU A 111 -22.14 20.16 -23.33
C GLU A 111 -23.43 19.44 -23.71
N ASN A 112 -23.99 19.74 -24.90
CA ASN A 112 -25.18 19.06 -25.40
C ASN A 112 -24.96 17.55 -25.57
N HIS A 113 -23.77 17.14 -26.03
CA HIS A 113 -23.44 15.72 -26.16
C HIS A 113 -23.32 15.03 -24.80
N LEU A 114 -22.66 15.67 -23.82
CA LEU A 114 -22.59 15.18 -22.45
C LEU A 114 -24.00 14.96 -21.87
N GLU A 115 -24.87 15.97 -21.95
CA GLU A 115 -26.24 15.87 -21.45
C GLU A 115 -27.06 14.77 -22.16
N GLN A 116 -26.84 14.52 -23.45
CA GLN A 116 -27.47 13.40 -24.16
C GLN A 116 -27.07 12.04 -23.55
N ILE A 117 -25.81 11.88 -23.17
CA ILE A 117 -25.30 10.63 -22.58
C ILE A 117 -25.76 10.48 -21.14
N LEU A 118 -25.77 11.56 -20.36
CA LEU A 118 -26.29 11.54 -18.99
C LEU A 118 -27.75 11.04 -18.94
N ASN A 119 -28.53 11.31 -20.00
CA ASN A 119 -29.91 10.85 -20.13
C ASN A 119 -30.05 9.35 -20.48
N THR A 120 -29.03 8.69 -21.06
CA THR A 120 -29.09 7.24 -21.34
C THR A 120 -28.98 6.42 -20.06
N LYS A 121 -28.27 6.95 -19.04
CA LYS A 121 -27.95 6.26 -17.77
C LYS A 121 -27.22 4.93 -17.98
N ASP A 122 -26.54 4.79 -19.11
CA ASP A 122 -25.77 3.61 -19.47
C ASP A 122 -24.34 4.03 -19.86
N TYR A 123 -23.53 4.33 -18.84
CA TYR A 123 -22.13 4.71 -19.04
C TYR A 123 -21.28 4.40 -17.81
N LEU A 124 -19.99 4.29 -18.06
CA LEU A 124 -18.92 4.32 -17.07
C LEU A 124 -18.42 5.75 -16.91
N LEU A 125 -17.98 6.11 -15.70
CA LEU A 125 -17.36 7.41 -15.43
C LEU A 125 -15.91 7.21 -15.01
N ALA A 126 -14.97 7.72 -15.79
CA ALA A 126 -13.60 7.94 -15.38
C ALA A 126 -13.42 9.43 -15.03
N VAL A 127 -12.83 9.72 -13.88
CA VAL A 127 -12.55 11.09 -13.45
C VAL A 127 -11.05 11.26 -13.31
N GLU A 128 -10.51 12.24 -14.01
CA GLU A 128 -9.14 12.71 -13.88
C GLU A 128 -9.14 14.06 -13.17
N GLY A 129 -8.44 14.17 -12.04
CA GLY A 129 -8.32 15.42 -11.29
C GLY A 129 -9.09 15.46 -9.97
N GLY A 130 -8.61 16.32 -9.07
CA GLY A 130 -9.26 16.58 -7.79
C GLY A 130 -10.43 17.54 -7.94
N VAL A 131 -11.32 17.59 -6.95
CA VAL A 131 -12.52 18.43 -6.97
C VAL A 131 -12.42 19.59 -5.98
N CYS A 132 -12.73 20.80 -6.44
CA CYS A 132 -12.87 21.99 -5.60
C CYS A 132 -14.31 22.09 -5.09
N ALA A 133 -14.67 21.35 -4.03
CA ALA A 133 -16.06 21.32 -3.56
C ALA A 133 -16.44 22.46 -2.60
N ILE A 134 -15.47 23.03 -1.89
CA ILE A 134 -15.73 24.11 -0.92
C ILE A 134 -15.78 25.47 -1.62
N ASP A 135 -14.80 25.74 -2.49
CA ASP A 135 -14.69 26.96 -3.29
C ASP A 135 -14.81 26.60 -4.78
N PRO A 136 -16.00 26.28 -5.29
CA PRO A 136 -16.18 25.67 -6.62
C PRO A 136 -15.82 26.57 -7.79
N PHE A 137 -15.71 27.89 -7.58
CA PHE A 137 -15.33 28.85 -8.61
C PHE A 137 -13.89 28.69 -9.12
N TYR A 138 -13.02 27.95 -8.42
CA TYR A 138 -11.66 27.67 -8.89
C TYR A 138 -11.61 26.79 -10.14
N LEU A 139 -12.71 26.10 -10.47
CA LEU A 139 -12.81 25.29 -11.67
C LEU A 139 -14.22 25.39 -12.26
N THR A 140 -14.32 26.03 -13.42
CA THR A 140 -15.51 26.05 -14.27
C THR A 140 -15.19 25.43 -15.62
N ILE A 141 -16.12 24.65 -16.16
CA ILE A 141 -15.96 23.87 -17.39
C ILE A 141 -17.08 24.22 -18.36
N GLY A 142 -16.78 24.14 -19.65
CA GLY A 142 -17.77 24.30 -20.72
C GLY A 142 -18.09 25.75 -21.08
N ALA A 143 -18.95 25.92 -22.08
CA ALA A 143 -19.40 27.22 -22.56
C ALA A 143 -20.34 27.94 -21.57
N CYS A 144 -21.10 27.18 -20.78
CA CYS A 144 -21.98 27.72 -19.74
C CYS A 144 -21.24 28.06 -18.45
N GLY A 145 -19.96 27.66 -18.31
CA GLY A 145 -19.14 27.95 -17.13
C GLY A 145 -19.66 27.26 -15.85
N GLU A 146 -20.23 26.06 -15.99
CA GLU A 146 -20.67 25.27 -14.84
C GLU A 146 -19.48 24.86 -13.97
N ASN A 147 -19.63 24.85 -12.65
CA ASN A 147 -18.53 24.47 -11.78
C ASN A 147 -18.29 22.96 -11.83
N GLY A 148 -17.02 22.56 -11.75
CA GLY A 148 -16.63 21.15 -11.88
C GLY A 148 -17.23 20.23 -10.81
N TYR A 149 -17.57 20.76 -9.62
CA TYR A 149 -18.26 20.00 -8.58
C TYR A 149 -19.69 19.61 -9.00
N GLU A 150 -20.46 20.54 -9.55
CA GLU A 150 -21.82 20.25 -10.05
C GLU A 150 -21.81 19.27 -11.23
N ILE A 151 -20.88 19.44 -12.17
CA ILE A 151 -20.71 18.51 -13.30
C ILE A 151 -20.37 17.12 -12.78
N LEU A 152 -19.45 17.01 -11.80
CA LEU A 152 -19.11 15.74 -11.17
C LEU A 152 -20.35 15.06 -10.55
N GLN A 153 -21.19 15.80 -9.81
CA GLN A 153 -22.42 15.27 -9.21
C GLN A 153 -23.41 14.77 -10.27
N LYS A 154 -23.58 15.53 -11.37
CA LYS A 154 -24.44 15.13 -12.50
C LYS A 154 -23.95 13.82 -13.15
N CYS A 155 -22.65 13.74 -13.43
CA CYS A 155 -22.02 12.57 -14.03
C CYS A 155 -22.03 11.35 -13.11
N ALA A 156 -21.82 11.53 -11.80
CA ALA A 156 -21.74 10.42 -10.85
C ALA A 156 -23.09 9.72 -10.64
N LYS A 157 -24.18 10.49 -10.56
CA LYS A 157 -25.51 10.02 -10.13
C LYS A 157 -26.07 8.81 -10.88
N ASN A 158 -25.76 8.66 -12.17
CA ASN A 158 -26.26 7.55 -12.99
C ASN A 158 -25.15 6.68 -13.59
N ALA A 159 -23.89 6.88 -13.18
CA ALA A 159 -22.79 6.06 -13.67
C ALA A 159 -22.93 4.61 -13.15
N LYS A 160 -22.71 3.62 -14.02
CA LYS A 160 -22.68 2.20 -13.62
C LYS A 160 -21.52 1.89 -12.68
N SER A 161 -20.40 2.59 -12.88
CA SER A 161 -19.20 2.53 -12.04
C SER A 161 -18.38 3.80 -12.20
N ILE A 162 -17.70 4.21 -11.13
CA ILE A 162 -16.89 5.44 -11.09
C ILE A 162 -15.45 5.09 -10.76
N PHE A 163 -14.54 5.50 -11.64
CA PHE A 163 -13.11 5.28 -11.52
C PHE A 163 -12.39 6.60 -11.30
N ALA A 164 -11.74 6.76 -10.15
CA ALA A 164 -10.85 7.88 -9.88
C ALA A 164 -9.47 7.58 -10.47
N ILE A 165 -9.18 8.13 -11.65
CA ILE A 165 -7.95 7.90 -12.38
C ILE A 165 -6.88 8.93 -11.96
N GLY A 166 -5.91 8.44 -11.20
CA GLY A 166 -4.79 9.25 -10.71
C GLY A 166 -4.97 9.75 -9.28
N THR A 167 -3.83 10.09 -8.68
CA THR A 167 -3.77 10.55 -7.28
C THR A 167 -4.58 11.83 -7.04
N CYS A 168 -4.74 12.67 -8.07
CA CYS A 168 -5.58 13.86 -8.02
C CYS A 168 -7.04 13.51 -7.71
N SER A 169 -7.66 12.63 -8.49
CA SER A 169 -9.05 12.21 -8.25
C SER A 169 -9.20 11.29 -7.04
N SER A 170 -8.21 10.41 -6.78
CA SER A 170 -8.30 9.47 -5.66
C SER A 170 -8.21 10.19 -4.31
N TYR A 171 -7.28 11.15 -4.19
CA TYR A 171 -6.87 11.72 -2.90
C TYR A 171 -6.75 13.25 -2.87
N GLY A 172 -6.72 13.92 -4.02
CA GLY A 172 -6.63 15.38 -4.14
C GLY A 172 -5.38 15.87 -4.90
N GLY A 173 -4.30 15.08 -4.94
CA GLY A 173 -3.12 15.37 -5.76
C GLY A 173 -2.28 16.57 -5.32
N ILE A 174 -1.53 17.15 -6.25
CA ILE A 174 -0.59 18.25 -5.97
C ILE A 174 -1.30 19.54 -5.53
N GLN A 175 -2.45 19.84 -6.11
CA GLN A 175 -3.26 21.00 -5.73
C GLN A 175 -3.81 20.90 -4.30
N ALA A 176 -3.91 19.68 -3.75
CA ALA A 176 -4.33 19.44 -2.38
C ALA A 176 -3.14 19.45 -1.39
N ALA A 177 -1.90 19.49 -1.87
CA ALA A 177 -0.73 19.62 -1.02
C ALA A 177 -0.76 20.95 -0.26
N HIS A 178 -0.13 21.00 0.92
CA HIS A 178 -0.09 22.20 1.74
C HIS A 178 0.43 23.43 0.95
N PRO A 179 -0.26 24.59 1.00
CA PRO A 179 -1.38 24.95 1.89
C PRO A 179 -2.79 24.71 1.33
N ASN A 180 -2.94 23.98 0.20
CA ASN A 180 -4.20 23.70 -0.48
C ASN A 180 -5.07 24.95 -0.75
N PRO A 181 -4.60 25.90 -1.58
CA PRO A 181 -5.26 27.18 -1.79
C PRO A 181 -6.65 27.05 -2.43
N THR A 182 -6.88 25.99 -3.21
CA THR A 182 -8.14 25.71 -3.91
C THR A 182 -9.09 24.82 -3.12
N LYS A 183 -8.67 24.36 -1.92
CA LYS A 183 -9.39 23.38 -1.10
C LYS A 183 -9.79 22.13 -1.89
N SER A 184 -8.92 21.70 -2.80
CA SER A 184 -9.14 20.52 -3.63
C SER A 184 -9.04 19.25 -2.77
N ILE A 185 -9.91 18.28 -3.06
CA ILE A 185 -9.99 16.99 -2.37
C ILE A 185 -10.23 15.86 -3.38
N GLY A 186 -10.01 14.61 -2.95
CA GLY A 186 -10.38 13.43 -3.75
C GLY A 186 -11.90 13.27 -3.88
N ILE A 187 -12.37 12.71 -4.99
CA ILE A 187 -13.81 12.66 -5.32
C ILE A 187 -14.62 11.79 -4.34
N SER A 188 -13.98 10.80 -3.71
CA SER A 188 -14.61 9.95 -2.69
C SER A 188 -15.03 10.71 -1.42
N LYS A 189 -14.54 11.94 -1.22
CA LYS A 189 -14.94 12.79 -0.10
C LYS A 189 -16.24 13.56 -0.35
N VAL A 190 -16.73 13.57 -1.59
CA VAL A 190 -17.88 14.39 -2.01
C VAL A 190 -18.98 13.60 -2.72
N LEU A 191 -18.69 12.35 -3.09
CA LEU A 191 -19.62 11.42 -3.71
C LEU A 191 -20.04 10.37 -2.68
N GLU A 192 -21.31 9.99 -2.71
CA GLU A 192 -21.86 8.89 -1.90
C GLU A 192 -21.65 7.53 -2.57
N GLU A 193 -21.50 7.54 -3.90
CA GLU A 193 -21.29 6.38 -4.74
C GLU A 193 -19.96 5.69 -4.42
N LYS A 194 -19.92 4.39 -4.70
CA LYS A 194 -18.69 3.61 -4.54
C LYS A 194 -17.68 3.99 -5.62
N ILE A 195 -16.55 4.55 -5.20
CA ILE A 195 -15.45 4.96 -6.08
C ILE A 195 -14.36 3.89 -6.10
N ILE A 196 -13.86 3.55 -7.29
CA ILE A 196 -12.67 2.70 -7.48
C ILE A 196 -11.47 3.60 -7.68
N ASN A 197 -10.52 3.57 -6.74
CA ASN A 197 -9.32 4.39 -6.81
C ASN A 197 -8.23 3.70 -7.65
N VAL A 198 -7.73 4.39 -8.67
CA VAL A 198 -6.60 3.96 -9.50
C VAL A 198 -5.48 5.00 -9.36
N PRO A 199 -4.79 5.08 -8.20
CA PRO A 199 -3.85 6.15 -7.92
C PRO A 199 -2.48 5.97 -8.60
N GLY A 200 -1.73 7.06 -8.63
CA GLY A 200 -0.46 7.22 -9.35
C GLY A 200 -0.41 8.61 -9.99
N CYS A 201 0.79 9.15 -10.21
CA CYS A 201 0.99 10.48 -10.79
C CYS A 201 1.91 10.42 -12.02
N PRO A 202 1.45 9.89 -13.16
CA PRO A 202 0.14 9.25 -13.37
C PRO A 202 0.14 7.75 -12.99
N PRO A 203 -1.04 7.09 -12.93
CA PRO A 203 -1.11 5.63 -12.90
C PRO A 203 -0.50 5.04 -14.17
N SER A 204 -0.06 3.79 -14.14
CA SER A 204 0.32 3.11 -15.38
C SER A 204 -0.91 2.92 -16.28
N ASP A 205 -0.70 3.07 -17.58
CA ASP A 205 -1.61 2.68 -18.66
C ASP A 205 -2.24 1.30 -18.39
N ILE A 206 -1.40 0.34 -18.00
CA ILE A 206 -1.81 -1.03 -17.67
C ILE A 206 -2.82 -1.07 -16.52
N ASN A 207 -2.66 -0.27 -15.46
CA ASN A 207 -3.58 -0.29 -14.32
C ASN A 207 -4.93 0.36 -14.66
N ILE A 208 -4.93 1.38 -15.52
CA ILE A 208 -6.17 2.01 -16.02
C ILE A 208 -6.95 0.98 -16.84
N ILE A 209 -6.30 0.37 -17.85
CA ILE A 209 -6.92 -0.61 -18.75
C ILE A 209 -7.38 -1.85 -17.99
N ALA A 210 -6.56 -2.37 -17.07
CA ALA A 210 -6.93 -3.50 -16.24
C ALA A 210 -8.22 -3.24 -15.47
N THR A 211 -8.34 -2.06 -14.86
CA THR A 211 -9.49 -1.71 -14.04
C THR A 211 -10.76 -1.59 -14.86
N LEU A 212 -10.68 -0.91 -16.02
CA LEU A 212 -11.81 -0.76 -16.94
C LEU A 212 -12.22 -2.11 -17.54
N CYS A 213 -11.30 -2.86 -18.15
CA CYS A 213 -11.60 -4.12 -18.82
C CYS A 213 -12.12 -5.19 -17.87
N PHE A 214 -11.65 -5.24 -16.61
CA PHE A 214 -12.21 -6.15 -15.62
C PHE A 214 -13.69 -5.85 -15.37
N TYR A 215 -14.05 -4.58 -15.18
CA TYR A 215 -15.44 -4.21 -15.00
C TYR A 215 -16.28 -4.51 -16.25
N ILE A 216 -15.75 -4.27 -17.46
CA ILE A 216 -16.47 -4.52 -18.72
C ILE A 216 -16.78 -6.01 -18.89
N LEU A 217 -15.80 -6.89 -18.62
CA LEU A 217 -15.97 -8.34 -18.73
C LEU A 217 -17.00 -8.87 -17.73
N PHE A 218 -16.96 -8.40 -16.47
CA PHE A 218 -17.68 -9.05 -15.38
C PHE A 218 -18.84 -8.24 -14.80
N GLU A 219 -18.97 -6.95 -15.12
CA GLU A 219 -19.84 -5.98 -14.43
C GLU A 219 -19.67 -6.01 -12.91
N GLN A 220 -18.43 -6.27 -12.48
CA GLN A 220 -18.03 -6.38 -11.09
C GLN A 220 -16.70 -5.68 -10.91
N ASN A 221 -16.46 -5.16 -9.71
CA ASN A 221 -15.17 -4.59 -9.35
C ASN A 221 -14.21 -5.69 -8.91
N MET A 222 -12.92 -5.50 -9.16
CA MET A 222 -11.90 -6.30 -8.49
C MET A 222 -12.05 -6.17 -6.98
N ALA A 223 -11.54 -7.14 -6.22
CA ALA A 223 -11.45 -6.98 -4.78
C ALA A 223 -10.61 -5.72 -4.46
N LEU A 224 -11.13 -4.87 -3.58
CA LEU A 224 -10.51 -3.60 -3.23
C LEU A 224 -9.89 -3.66 -1.84
N ASP A 225 -8.85 -2.87 -1.61
CA ASP A 225 -8.31 -2.63 -0.26
C ASP A 225 -9.14 -1.58 0.50
N GLU A 226 -8.72 -1.25 1.72
CA GLU A 226 -9.39 -0.28 2.59
C GLU A 226 -9.40 1.15 2.02
N GLN A 227 -8.53 1.45 1.05
CA GLN A 227 -8.47 2.72 0.33
C GLN A 227 -9.19 2.65 -1.02
N ASN A 228 -10.04 1.64 -1.23
CA ASN A 228 -10.77 1.37 -2.47
C ASN A 228 -9.88 1.15 -3.71
N ARG A 229 -8.63 0.72 -3.54
CA ARG A 229 -7.72 0.40 -4.66
C ARG A 229 -7.84 -1.08 -5.05
N PRO A 230 -7.81 -1.44 -6.35
CA PRO A 230 -7.79 -2.83 -6.79
C PRO A 230 -6.62 -3.64 -6.19
N LEU A 231 -6.92 -4.65 -5.36
CA LEU A 231 -5.91 -5.49 -4.67
C LEU A 231 -4.97 -6.20 -5.64
N ALA A 232 -5.46 -6.60 -6.81
CA ALA A 232 -4.62 -7.26 -7.83
C ALA A 232 -3.50 -6.34 -8.36
N LEU A 233 -3.70 -5.02 -8.31
CA LEU A 233 -2.79 -4.00 -8.84
C LEU A 233 -2.00 -3.30 -7.73
N TYR A 234 -2.62 -3.04 -6.59
CA TYR A 234 -2.07 -2.27 -5.48
C TYR A 234 -1.87 -3.09 -4.19
N GLY A 235 -2.17 -4.40 -4.17
CA GLY A 235 -2.10 -5.21 -2.94
C GLY A 235 -0.68 -5.59 -2.47
N LYS A 236 0.36 -5.21 -3.21
CA LYS A 236 1.77 -5.48 -2.86
C LYS A 236 2.56 -4.19 -2.69
N CYS A 237 3.45 -4.18 -1.70
CA CYS A 237 4.42 -3.11 -1.54
C CYS A 237 5.44 -3.15 -2.69
N LEU A 238 5.77 -1.98 -3.23
CA LEU A 238 6.74 -1.82 -4.32
C LEU A 238 8.09 -2.45 -3.99
N HIS A 239 8.53 -2.30 -2.73
CA HIS A 239 9.80 -2.84 -2.27
C HIS A 239 9.89 -4.37 -2.38
N ASP A 240 8.77 -5.08 -2.22
CA ASP A 240 8.76 -6.54 -2.31
C ASP A 240 8.96 -7.08 -3.73
N LEU A 241 8.69 -6.24 -4.73
CA LEU A 241 8.84 -6.56 -6.15
C LEU A 241 10.13 -5.98 -6.75
N CYS A 242 10.92 -5.24 -5.97
CA CYS A 242 12.05 -4.46 -6.46
C CYS A 242 13.27 -5.33 -6.79
N GLU A 243 13.85 -5.12 -7.97
CA GLU A 243 15.06 -5.79 -8.43
C GLU A 243 16.31 -5.48 -7.57
N ARG A 244 16.29 -4.38 -6.82
CA ARG A 244 17.39 -3.97 -5.91
C ARG A 244 17.23 -4.52 -4.49
N LYS A 245 16.22 -5.36 -4.19
CA LYS A 245 15.93 -5.87 -2.83
C LYS A 245 17.11 -6.62 -2.22
N ALA A 246 17.82 -7.46 -2.98
CA ALA A 246 19.01 -8.16 -2.46
C ALA A 246 20.13 -7.20 -2.03
N LYS A 247 20.25 -6.02 -2.65
CA LYS A 247 21.21 -4.98 -2.24
C LYS A 247 20.77 -4.29 -0.95
N PHE A 248 19.46 -4.03 -0.81
CA PHE A 248 18.88 -3.55 0.45
C PHE A 248 19.18 -4.52 1.60
N GLU A 249 18.93 -5.82 1.42
CA GLU A 249 19.16 -6.84 2.45
C GLU A 249 20.63 -7.01 2.84
N ALA A 250 21.55 -6.68 1.91
CA ALA A 250 22.99 -6.70 2.16
C ALA A 250 23.52 -5.40 2.80
N GLY A 251 22.67 -4.39 3.04
CA GLY A 251 23.10 -3.07 3.51
C GLY A 251 23.90 -2.28 2.48
N ASN A 252 23.76 -2.61 1.19
CA ASN A 252 24.46 -1.99 0.07
C ASN A 252 23.62 -0.84 -0.49
N PHE A 253 23.92 0.38 -0.05
CA PHE A 253 23.19 1.60 -0.42
C PHE A 253 24.03 2.56 -1.25
N ALA A 254 23.39 3.22 -2.21
CA ALA A 254 23.94 4.42 -2.84
C ALA A 254 24.06 5.52 -1.77
N GLN A 255 25.16 6.28 -1.81
CA GLN A 255 25.46 7.35 -0.85
C GLN A 255 25.00 8.72 -1.38
N SER A 256 25.07 8.91 -2.69
CA SER A 256 24.56 10.10 -3.39
C SER A 256 24.11 9.71 -4.79
N PHE A 257 23.42 10.62 -5.47
CA PHE A 257 23.33 10.55 -6.92
C PHE A 257 24.75 10.64 -7.51
N ASP A 258 25.01 9.88 -8.57
CA ASP A 258 26.30 9.75 -9.28
C ASP A 258 27.45 9.01 -8.57
N ASP A 259 27.23 8.36 -7.43
CA ASP A 259 28.29 7.53 -6.82
C ASP A 259 28.54 6.20 -7.55
N GLU A 260 29.69 5.56 -7.32
CA GLU A 260 30.00 4.27 -7.97
C GLU A 260 29.03 3.14 -7.55
N ASN A 261 28.39 3.27 -6.38
CA ASN A 261 27.42 2.31 -5.90
C ASN A 261 26.14 2.33 -6.75
N ILE A 262 25.69 3.51 -7.21
CA ILE A 262 24.52 3.63 -8.08
C ILE A 262 24.77 2.94 -9.43
N LYS A 263 25.97 3.07 -9.99
CA LYS A 263 26.40 2.39 -11.22
C LYS A 263 26.42 0.87 -11.07
N GLN A 264 26.67 0.38 -9.86
CA GLN A 264 26.60 -1.05 -9.50
C GLN A 264 25.18 -1.52 -9.10
N GLY A 265 24.16 -0.67 -9.26
CA GLY A 265 22.76 -1.01 -8.96
C GLY A 265 22.45 -1.15 -7.47
N TYR A 266 23.18 -0.44 -6.59
CA TYR A 266 22.93 -0.48 -5.15
C TYR A 266 21.54 0.09 -4.81
N CYS A 267 21.05 -0.24 -3.61
CA CYS A 267 19.73 0.19 -3.18
C CYS A 267 19.67 1.71 -3.00
N LEU A 268 18.55 2.32 -3.43
CA LEU A 268 18.32 3.76 -3.40
C LEU A 268 17.65 4.25 -2.10
N PHE A 269 17.52 3.39 -1.08
CA PHE A 269 16.82 3.74 0.17
C PHE A 269 17.47 4.94 0.88
N LYS A 270 18.81 4.96 0.98
CA LYS A 270 19.57 6.04 1.62
C LYS A 270 19.52 7.38 0.88
N VAL A 271 19.25 7.35 -0.43
CA VAL A 271 18.99 8.56 -1.25
C VAL A 271 17.48 8.80 -1.44
N GLY A 272 16.66 8.26 -0.53
CA GLY A 272 15.28 8.67 -0.33
C GLY A 272 14.19 7.84 -0.98
N CYS A 273 14.49 6.65 -1.51
CA CYS A 273 13.45 5.77 -2.06
C CYS A 273 12.36 5.42 -1.03
N LYS A 274 11.13 5.87 -1.30
CA LYS A 274 9.91 5.62 -0.51
C LYS A 274 9.18 4.32 -0.90
N GLY A 275 9.80 3.50 -1.74
CA GLY A 275 9.24 2.21 -2.20
C GLY A 275 8.78 1.27 -1.07
N PRO A 276 9.44 1.21 0.11
CA PRO A 276 8.97 0.41 1.24
C PRO A 276 7.63 0.83 1.85
N TYR A 277 7.16 2.04 1.54
CA TYR A 277 5.94 2.63 2.08
C TYR A 277 4.82 2.77 1.05
N ALA A 278 5.05 2.31 -0.18
CA ALA A 278 4.17 2.56 -1.31
C ALA A 278 3.69 1.25 -1.95
N TYR A 279 2.43 1.25 -2.37
CA TYR A 279 1.68 0.14 -2.91
C TYR A 279 1.35 0.42 -4.36
N ASN A 280 1.98 -0.32 -5.26
CA ASN A 280 1.78 -0.26 -6.70
C ASN A 280 2.51 -1.44 -7.35
N ASN A 281 2.33 -1.64 -8.66
CA ASN A 281 2.95 -2.73 -9.42
C ASN A 281 4.03 -2.26 -10.41
N CYS A 282 4.57 -1.05 -10.27
CA CYS A 282 5.58 -0.46 -11.17
C CYS A 282 6.76 -1.40 -11.55
N PRO A 283 7.35 -2.21 -10.65
CA PRO A 283 8.47 -3.09 -11.00
C PRO A 283 8.01 -4.25 -11.90
N LYS A 284 6.74 -4.65 -11.79
CA LYS A 284 6.12 -5.74 -12.55
C LYS A 284 5.67 -5.27 -13.93
N VAL A 285 4.92 -4.16 -13.99
CA VAL A 285 4.33 -3.66 -15.24
C VAL A 285 5.22 -2.68 -15.97
N LYS A 286 6.10 -1.96 -15.24
CA LYS A 286 6.94 -0.88 -15.76
C LYS A 286 6.11 0.19 -16.48
N PHE A 287 6.76 1.13 -17.16
CA PHE A 287 6.15 2.21 -17.93
C PHE A 287 6.69 2.18 -19.37
N ASN A 288 5.88 2.69 -20.29
CA ASN A 288 6.20 2.89 -21.71
C ASN A 288 6.65 1.58 -22.38
N SER A 289 5.71 0.68 -22.66
CA SER A 289 5.98 -0.64 -23.29
C SER A 289 6.96 -1.50 -22.48
N LYS A 290 6.81 -1.48 -21.15
CA LYS A 290 7.67 -2.16 -20.19
C LYS A 290 9.15 -1.75 -20.23
N THR A 291 9.47 -0.55 -20.73
CA THR A 291 10.86 -0.09 -20.88
C THR A 291 11.54 0.09 -19.53
N SER A 292 10.98 0.90 -18.64
CA SER A 292 11.62 1.24 -17.36
C SER A 292 10.61 1.59 -16.27
N TRP A 293 11.10 1.86 -15.06
CA TRP A 293 10.37 2.46 -13.94
C TRP A 293 11.37 3.26 -13.09
N PRO A 294 10.92 4.15 -12.17
CA PRO A 294 11.82 5.11 -11.50
C PRO A 294 13.11 4.51 -10.93
N VAL A 295 13.02 3.40 -10.19
CA VAL A 295 14.19 2.77 -9.55
C VAL A 295 15.09 2.08 -10.57
N ALA A 296 14.55 1.50 -11.65
CA ALA A 296 15.37 1.00 -12.75
C ALA A 296 16.16 2.14 -13.42
N ALA A 297 15.54 3.32 -13.55
CA ALA A 297 16.17 4.52 -14.10
C ALA A 297 17.15 5.23 -13.13
N GLY A 298 17.28 4.76 -11.89
CA GLY A 298 18.25 5.29 -10.92
C GLY A 298 17.69 6.29 -9.91
N HIS A 299 16.40 6.61 -9.95
CA HIS A 299 15.76 7.49 -8.96
C HIS A 299 14.89 6.70 -7.98
N GLY A 300 14.91 7.08 -6.70
CA GLY A 300 14.04 6.47 -5.69
C GLY A 300 12.55 6.66 -6.00
N CYS A 301 11.71 5.71 -5.58
CA CYS A 301 10.27 5.91 -5.61
C CYS A 301 9.88 7.09 -4.71
N ILE A 302 8.93 7.92 -5.15
CA ILE A 302 8.41 9.07 -4.37
C ILE A 302 7.03 8.78 -3.72
N ALA A 303 6.58 7.52 -3.75
CA ALA A 303 5.28 7.10 -3.24
C ALA A 303 4.07 7.80 -3.90
N CYS A 304 4.15 8.10 -5.21
CA CYS A 304 3.12 8.89 -5.90
C CYS A 304 1.71 8.27 -5.97
N SER A 305 1.55 7.01 -5.55
CA SER A 305 0.26 6.32 -5.45
C SER A 305 -0.32 6.29 -4.03
N GLU A 306 0.37 6.88 -3.05
CA GLU A 306 -0.14 7.00 -1.68
C GLU A 306 -0.87 8.33 -1.47
N GLU A 307 -1.80 8.33 -0.51
CA GLU A 307 -2.50 9.52 -0.06
C GLU A 307 -1.52 10.54 0.54
N ASN A 308 -1.73 11.83 0.24
CA ASN A 308 -0.92 12.95 0.73
C ASN A 308 0.60 12.82 0.52
N PHE A 309 1.04 12.12 -0.53
CA PHE A 309 2.46 11.84 -0.71
C PHE A 309 3.34 13.09 -0.89
N TRP A 310 2.74 14.24 -1.21
CA TRP A 310 3.38 15.56 -1.27
C TRP A 310 3.92 16.03 0.07
N ASP A 311 3.21 15.74 1.16
CA ASP A 311 3.50 16.29 2.48
C ASP A 311 3.95 15.22 3.49
N ASP A 312 3.44 13.99 3.38
CA ASP A 312 3.59 12.95 4.42
C ASP A 312 4.95 12.23 4.40
N PHE A 313 5.76 12.40 3.34
CA PHE A 313 7.03 11.68 3.15
C PHE A 313 8.29 12.56 3.29
N GLY A 314 8.13 13.84 3.62
CA GLY A 314 9.24 14.78 3.82
C GLY A 314 10.08 15.00 2.56
N PHE A 315 11.38 15.27 2.71
CA PHE A 315 12.25 15.44 1.55
C PHE A 315 12.37 14.13 0.73
N TYR A 316 12.04 14.20 -0.56
CA TYR A 316 11.97 13.01 -1.41
C TYR A 316 13.30 12.27 -1.57
N GLU A 317 14.39 13.02 -1.70
CA GLU A 317 15.74 12.49 -1.91
C GLU A 317 16.48 12.18 -0.60
N LYS A 318 15.74 12.08 0.51
CA LYS A 318 16.26 11.78 1.84
C LYS A 318 15.53 10.60 2.48
N PRO A 319 16.21 9.80 3.33
CA PRO A 319 15.54 8.78 4.12
C PRO A 319 14.51 9.43 5.05
N MET A 320 13.50 8.67 5.49
CA MET A 320 12.48 9.17 6.42
C MET A 320 13.00 9.22 7.86
N SER A 321 13.95 10.12 8.08
CA SER A 321 14.55 10.47 9.38
C SER A 321 14.01 11.83 9.82
N ASN A 322 13.84 12.04 11.12
CA ASN A 322 13.19 13.21 11.74
C ASN A 322 13.74 14.57 11.31
N GLU A 323 15.00 14.63 10.90
CA GLU A 323 15.63 15.83 10.34
C GLU A 323 14.94 16.28 9.03
N PHE A 324 14.43 15.33 8.25
CA PHE A 324 13.87 15.54 6.92
C PHE A 324 12.33 15.60 6.90
N ALA A 325 11.69 15.60 8.06
CA ALA A 325 10.24 15.74 8.15
C ALA A 325 9.83 17.21 7.97
N TYR A 326 8.80 17.48 7.17
CA TYR A 326 8.24 18.83 7.04
C TYR A 326 7.48 19.27 8.28
N ASN A 327 6.81 18.33 8.96
CA ASN A 327 6.06 18.56 10.20
C ASN A 327 6.15 17.33 11.12
N ASN A 328 5.63 17.45 12.34
CA ASN A 328 5.43 16.30 13.23
C ASN A 328 4.05 15.67 12.97
N PHE A 329 4.04 14.53 12.31
CA PHE A 329 2.85 13.77 11.94
C PHE A 329 2.69 12.45 12.72
N SER A 330 3.45 12.23 13.79
CA SER A 330 3.43 10.95 14.54
C SER A 330 2.03 10.56 15.02
N SER A 331 1.58 9.35 14.65
CA SER A 331 0.26 8.83 15.05
C SER A 331 0.28 8.08 16.39
N LEU A 332 1.46 7.72 16.92
CA LEU A 332 1.59 7.09 18.25
C LEU A 332 1.14 8.02 19.41
N HIS A 333 0.87 9.30 19.13
CA HIS A 333 0.31 10.25 20.11
C HIS A 333 -1.19 10.04 20.42
N GLN A 334 -1.91 9.21 19.66
CA GLN A 334 -3.27 8.77 20.06
C GLN A 334 -3.16 7.72 21.18
N ILE A 335 -2.64 8.16 22.33
CA ILE A 335 -2.57 7.37 23.55
C ILE A 335 -3.99 7.03 23.97
N SER A 336 -4.38 5.77 23.81
CA SER A 336 -5.61 5.25 24.38
C SER A 336 -5.40 4.99 25.87
N GLN A 337 -6.38 5.37 26.69
CA GLN A 337 -6.38 4.97 28.09
C GLN A 337 -6.73 3.48 28.18
N ALA A 338 -5.74 2.61 28.20
CA ALA A 338 -5.94 1.21 28.52
C ALA A 338 -5.85 0.99 30.04
N LYS A 339 -6.85 0.32 30.61
CA LYS A 339 -6.81 -0.13 32.00
C LYS A 339 -5.87 -1.33 32.12
N ASN A 340 -5.10 -1.39 33.20
CA ASN A 340 -4.36 -2.60 33.56
C ASN A 340 -5.33 -3.62 34.20
N PHE A 341 -5.43 -4.81 33.62
CA PHE A 341 -6.22 -5.91 34.17
C PHE A 341 -5.32 -6.92 34.86
N LYS A 342 -5.85 -7.72 35.78
CA LYS A 342 -5.13 -8.82 36.41
C LYS A 342 -5.38 -10.12 35.64
N LEU A 343 -4.46 -11.06 35.73
CA LEU A 343 -4.63 -12.39 35.11
C LEU A 343 -5.90 -13.12 35.61
N ASN A 344 -6.33 -12.86 36.84
CA ASN A 344 -7.56 -13.43 37.41
C ASN A 344 -8.84 -12.84 36.81
N ASP A 345 -8.76 -11.79 35.99
CA ASP A 345 -9.91 -11.22 35.28
C ASP A 345 -10.25 -12.03 34.01
N LEU A 346 -9.44 -13.04 33.67
CA LEU A 346 -9.68 -13.95 32.55
C LEU A 346 -10.96 -14.75 32.78
N ASN A 347 -11.85 -14.72 31.78
CA ASN A 347 -13.11 -15.46 31.80
C ASN A 347 -13.49 -15.94 30.40
N ALA A 348 -14.64 -16.63 30.29
CA ALA A 348 -15.11 -17.22 29.04
C ALA A 348 -15.30 -16.21 27.90
N LYS A 349 -15.51 -14.93 28.19
CA LYS A 349 -15.84 -13.88 27.22
C LYS A 349 -14.66 -13.05 26.76
N ASN A 350 -13.50 -13.15 27.41
CA ASN A 350 -12.36 -12.28 27.13
C ASN A 350 -11.08 -13.03 26.79
N ILE A 351 -10.12 -12.26 26.27
CA ILE A 351 -8.74 -12.63 26.02
C ILE A 351 -7.87 -11.64 26.79
N ILE A 352 -6.77 -12.10 27.40
CA ILE A 352 -5.77 -11.22 28.00
C ILE A 352 -4.48 -11.31 27.19
N LEU A 353 -4.04 -10.18 26.61
CA LEU A 353 -2.67 -10.01 26.11
C LEU A 353 -1.79 -9.56 27.27
N THR A 354 -0.79 -10.38 27.61
CA THR A 354 0.17 -10.10 28.68
C THR A 354 1.50 -9.64 28.09
N PHE A 355 2.05 -8.57 28.63
CA PHE A 355 3.41 -8.10 28.35
C PHE A 355 4.38 -8.47 29.49
N THR A 356 4.08 -9.56 30.19
CA THR A 356 4.94 -10.17 31.21
C THR A 356 6.01 -11.04 30.54
N ASN A 357 6.85 -11.70 31.33
CA ASN A 357 7.76 -12.74 30.82
C ASN A 357 7.18 -14.13 31.14
N PRO A 358 6.71 -14.92 30.15
CA PRO A 358 6.66 -14.63 28.70
C PRO A 358 5.47 -13.73 28.29
N THR A 359 5.54 -13.19 27.07
CA THR A 359 4.43 -12.47 26.43
C THR A 359 3.42 -13.49 25.89
N GLN A 360 2.14 -13.37 26.25
CA GLN A 360 1.15 -14.39 25.94
C GLN A 360 -0.19 -13.79 25.52
N ILE A 361 -0.96 -14.54 24.72
CA ILE A 361 -2.37 -14.28 24.45
C ILE A 361 -3.17 -15.38 25.15
N LEU A 362 -3.71 -15.06 26.32
CA LEU A 362 -4.42 -16.02 27.17
C LEU A 362 -5.93 -15.97 26.92
N TYR A 363 -6.53 -17.14 26.77
CA TYR A 363 -7.99 -17.28 26.66
C TYR A 363 -8.45 -18.51 27.45
N GLN A 364 -9.70 -18.46 27.96
CA GLN A 364 -10.27 -19.59 28.67
C GLN A 364 -10.88 -20.61 27.70
N SER A 365 -10.45 -21.86 27.84
CA SER A 365 -11.07 -23.10 27.31
C SER A 365 -11.22 -24.10 28.48
N ALA A 366 -11.39 -25.40 28.21
CA ALA A 366 -11.39 -26.44 29.26
C ALA A 366 -10.15 -26.40 30.18
N GLN A 367 -9.05 -25.79 29.70
CA GLN A 367 -7.90 -25.31 30.48
C GLN A 367 -7.51 -23.90 29.96
N ASN A 368 -6.71 -23.15 30.72
CA ASN A 368 -6.16 -21.88 30.25
C ASN A 368 -5.13 -22.13 29.14
N CYS A 369 -5.35 -21.54 27.96
CA CYS A 369 -4.52 -21.75 26.78
C CYS A 369 -3.80 -20.47 26.36
N ASN A 370 -2.57 -20.60 25.87
CA ASN A 370 -1.83 -19.53 25.19
C ASN A 370 -1.99 -19.68 23.68
N PHE A 371 -2.43 -18.63 23.01
CA PHE A 371 -2.61 -18.60 21.57
C PHE A 371 -1.36 -18.11 20.81
N LEU A 372 -0.38 -17.50 21.50
CA LEU A 372 0.80 -16.90 20.89
C LEU A 372 2.04 -17.78 21.09
N ASP A 373 2.64 -18.26 20.01
CA ASP A 373 3.89 -19.03 20.00
C ASP A 373 5.01 -18.27 19.27
N PHE A 374 6.09 -17.99 19.99
CA PHE A 374 7.33 -17.48 19.41
C PHE A 374 8.51 -17.71 20.34
N SER A 375 9.70 -17.68 19.75
CA SER A 375 10.95 -17.52 20.47
C SER A 375 12.00 -16.92 19.53
N PHE A 376 13.00 -16.26 20.10
CA PHE A 376 14.11 -15.71 19.32
C PHE A 376 15.38 -15.62 20.18
N GLU A 377 16.53 -15.59 19.51
CA GLU A 377 17.82 -15.33 20.14
C GLU A 377 17.92 -13.85 20.51
N SER A 378 17.98 -13.56 21.81
CA SER A 378 18.01 -12.18 22.35
C SER A 378 19.42 -11.67 22.65
N ASN A 379 20.47 -12.51 22.50
CA ASN A 379 21.85 -12.06 22.62
C ASN A 379 22.34 -11.40 21.31
N PRO A 380 22.59 -10.07 21.30
CA PRO A 380 23.02 -9.35 20.10
C PRO A 380 24.41 -9.77 19.60
N ARG A 381 25.34 -10.15 20.48
CA ARG A 381 26.67 -10.63 20.08
C ARG A 381 26.58 -11.98 19.41
N LEU A 382 25.86 -12.92 20.02
CA LEU A 382 25.66 -14.24 19.41
C LEU A 382 24.91 -14.12 18.07
N PHE A 383 23.91 -13.24 17.97
CA PHE A 383 23.24 -12.95 16.70
C PHE A 383 24.22 -12.50 15.62
N LEU A 384 25.08 -11.50 15.87
CA LEU A 384 26.06 -11.03 14.89
C LEU A 384 26.99 -12.16 14.39
N ASN A 385 27.39 -13.04 15.31
CA ASN A 385 28.33 -14.12 15.02
C ASN A 385 27.67 -15.31 14.29
N THR A 386 26.36 -15.55 14.52
CA THR A 386 25.65 -16.72 14.00
C THR A 386 24.71 -16.43 12.84
N PHE A 387 24.26 -15.18 12.67
CA PHE A 387 23.36 -14.76 11.59
C PHE A 387 24.02 -14.81 10.21
N ALA A 388 25.34 -14.59 10.16
CA ALA A 388 26.14 -14.45 8.95
C ALA A 388 26.41 -15.78 8.21
N LYS A 389 25.37 -16.57 7.93
CA LYS A 389 25.47 -17.87 7.24
C LYS A 389 25.39 -17.77 5.72
N THR A 390 24.82 -16.68 5.20
CA THR A 390 24.67 -16.44 3.75
C THR A 390 25.59 -15.30 3.30
N LYS A 391 25.92 -15.26 2.00
CA LYS A 391 26.73 -14.16 1.43
C LYS A 391 26.12 -12.78 1.70
N ILE A 392 24.80 -12.66 1.62
CA ILE A 392 24.07 -11.41 1.89
C ILE A 392 24.21 -11.03 3.38
N ALA A 393 23.99 -11.98 4.29
CA ALA A 393 24.10 -11.74 5.73
C ALA A 393 25.53 -11.38 6.16
N LEU A 394 26.55 -12.05 5.60
CA LEU A 394 27.96 -11.72 5.80
C LEU A 394 28.27 -10.28 5.36
N THR A 395 27.77 -9.91 4.18
CA THR A 395 27.95 -8.56 3.63
C THR A 395 27.28 -7.51 4.53
N LEU A 396 26.07 -7.78 5.01
CA LEU A 396 25.36 -6.88 5.92
C LEU A 396 26.13 -6.63 7.22
N VAL A 397 26.59 -7.69 7.89
CA VAL A 397 27.34 -7.58 9.15
C VAL A 397 28.66 -6.85 8.92
N GLN A 398 29.35 -7.13 7.81
CA GLN A 398 30.60 -6.45 7.46
C GLN A 398 30.38 -4.95 7.20
N ASN A 399 29.38 -4.59 6.38
CA ASN A 399 29.04 -3.20 6.11
C ASN A 399 28.66 -2.43 7.40
N TYR A 400 27.91 -3.08 8.30
CA TYR A 400 27.55 -2.52 9.59
C TYR A 400 28.79 -2.30 10.47
N LYS A 401 29.69 -3.28 10.54
CA LYS A 401 30.96 -3.16 11.28
C LYS A 401 31.82 -2.01 10.75
N ASP A 402 31.90 -1.85 9.43
CA ASP A 402 32.72 -0.81 8.81
C ASP A 402 32.13 0.58 9.02
N SER A 403 30.80 0.71 9.00
CA SER A 403 30.10 2.01 9.16
C SER A 403 29.90 2.41 10.62
N PHE A 404 29.72 1.44 11.52
CA PHE A 404 29.36 1.65 12.93
C PHE A 404 30.29 0.88 13.87
N LYS A 405 31.61 0.97 13.62
CA LYS A 405 32.64 0.23 14.35
C LYS A 405 32.51 0.34 15.87
N ASN A 406 32.29 1.54 16.39
CA ASN A 406 32.14 1.76 17.83
C ASN A 406 30.97 0.96 18.44
N TYR A 407 29.86 0.82 17.70
CA TYR A 407 28.68 0.10 18.17
C TYR A 407 28.91 -1.40 18.08
N TYR A 408 29.54 -1.86 17.00
CA TYR A 408 29.96 -3.26 16.84
C TYR A 408 30.92 -3.67 17.97
N ASP A 409 31.98 -2.90 18.22
CA ASP A 409 32.96 -3.18 19.27
C ASP A 409 32.31 -3.14 20.67
N PHE A 410 31.38 -2.23 20.92
CA PHE A 410 30.60 -2.21 22.16
C PHE A 410 29.83 -3.53 22.38
N ILE A 411 29.14 -4.03 21.36
CA ILE A 411 28.37 -5.28 21.45
C ILE A 411 29.29 -6.46 21.72
N GLN A 412 30.42 -6.55 21.00
CA GLN A 412 31.39 -7.63 21.20
C GLN A 412 32.00 -7.62 22.61
N ASN A 413 32.22 -6.44 23.19
CA ASN A 413 32.83 -6.31 24.52
C ASN A 413 31.84 -6.44 25.68
N SER A 414 30.56 -6.09 25.47
CA SER A 414 29.58 -5.92 26.55
C SER A 414 28.62 -7.10 26.75
N TYR A 415 28.64 -8.07 25.84
CA TYR A 415 27.81 -9.27 25.85
C TYR A 415 28.69 -10.51 25.74
N ASP A 416 28.28 -11.58 26.41
CA ASP A 416 28.89 -12.91 26.28
C ASP A 416 28.47 -13.62 24.98
N GLU A 417 28.96 -14.83 24.76
CA GLU A 417 28.62 -15.67 23.60
C GLU A 417 27.58 -16.75 23.94
N GLU A 418 26.94 -16.67 25.11
CA GLU A 418 25.96 -17.66 25.53
C GLU A 418 24.60 -17.40 24.87
N SER A 419 23.93 -18.47 24.44
CA SER A 419 22.60 -18.37 23.83
C SER A 419 21.57 -17.95 24.87
N LYS A 420 20.73 -16.98 24.49
CA LYS A 420 19.66 -16.46 25.34
C LYS A 420 18.35 -16.42 24.56
N ILE A 421 17.63 -17.54 24.57
CA ILE A 421 16.32 -17.64 23.96
C ILE A 421 15.28 -16.89 24.80
N SER A 422 14.57 -15.95 24.18
CA SER A 422 13.49 -15.20 24.82
C SER A 422 12.12 -15.53 24.22
N GLN A 423 11.10 -15.53 25.08
CA GLN A 423 9.67 -15.59 24.75
C GLN A 423 8.94 -14.30 25.21
N ASN A 424 9.69 -13.24 25.48
CA ASN A 424 9.17 -11.93 25.83
C ASN A 424 9.39 -10.97 24.65
N ILE A 425 8.32 -10.45 24.07
CA ILE A 425 8.41 -9.61 22.87
C ILE A 425 9.15 -8.30 23.14
N LEU A 426 9.11 -7.82 24.39
CA LEU A 426 9.77 -6.59 24.81
C LEU A 426 11.30 -6.73 24.87
N ASP A 427 11.82 -7.96 24.93
CA ASP A 427 13.27 -8.19 24.87
C ASP A 427 13.85 -7.77 23.51
N LEU A 428 13.01 -7.59 22.47
CA LEU A 428 13.42 -7.01 21.20
C LEU A 428 13.90 -5.57 21.34
N PHE A 429 13.42 -4.81 22.31
CA PHE A 429 13.89 -3.44 22.57
C PHE A 429 15.34 -3.47 23.08
N TYR A 430 15.62 -4.34 24.05
CA TYR A 430 16.97 -4.56 24.59
C TYR A 430 17.93 -5.17 23.56
N PHE A 431 17.42 -6.04 22.68
CA PHE A 431 18.17 -6.58 21.56
C PHE A 431 18.52 -5.51 20.53
N THR A 432 17.55 -4.66 20.16
CA THR A 432 17.68 -3.67 19.07
C THR A 432 18.54 -2.48 19.47
N TYR A 433 18.39 -2.00 20.71
CA TYR A 433 18.98 -0.73 21.14
C TYR A 433 20.51 -0.64 20.95
N PRO A 434 21.33 -1.65 21.32
CA PRO A 434 22.78 -1.60 21.11
C PRO A 434 23.19 -1.39 19.66
N PHE A 435 22.41 -1.89 18.69
CA PHE A 435 22.70 -1.72 17.27
C PHE A 435 22.46 -0.29 16.78
N ILE A 436 21.61 0.48 17.45
CA ILE A 436 21.25 1.84 17.04
C ILE A 436 21.89 2.90 17.93
N SER A 437 22.28 2.56 19.16
CA SER A 437 22.83 3.52 20.13
C SER A 437 24.28 3.27 20.53
N GLY A 438 24.82 2.06 20.35
CA GLY A 438 26.15 1.70 20.86
C GLY A 438 26.23 1.61 22.39
N GLU A 439 25.11 1.44 23.08
CA GLU A 439 25.05 1.26 24.53
C GLU A 439 23.91 0.30 24.94
N LYS A 440 23.85 -0.09 26.23
CA LYS A 440 22.76 -0.92 26.77
C LYS A 440 21.53 -0.06 27.04
N LEU A 441 20.34 -0.58 26.69
CA LEU A 441 19.07 0.05 27.05
C LEU A 441 18.91 0.02 28.58
N LYS A 442 18.62 1.18 29.18
CA LYS A 442 18.45 1.31 30.63
C LYS A 442 17.04 0.90 31.06
N THR A 443 16.03 1.44 30.39
CA THR A 443 14.62 1.12 30.65
C THR A 443 13.84 0.95 29.35
N ILE A 444 12.73 0.22 29.40
CA ILE A 444 11.80 0.13 28.25
C ILE A 444 11.25 1.51 27.88
N ASP A 445 11.05 2.38 28.87
CA ASP A 445 10.49 3.72 28.66
C ASP A 445 11.36 4.57 27.75
N ASP A 446 12.69 4.45 27.85
CA ASP A 446 13.64 5.15 26.98
C ASP A 446 13.48 4.72 25.51
N PHE A 447 13.22 3.43 25.26
CA PHE A 447 12.97 2.93 23.89
C PHE A 447 11.62 3.44 23.36
N LEU A 448 10.60 3.45 24.20
CA LEU A 448 9.28 3.97 23.85
C LEU A 448 9.30 5.48 23.60
N ASP A 449 10.12 6.25 24.32
CA ASP A 449 10.34 7.68 24.05
C ASP A 449 10.94 7.91 22.67
N LEU A 450 11.92 7.10 22.26
CA LEU A 450 12.47 7.17 20.90
C LEU A 450 11.39 6.90 19.85
N ALA A 451 10.58 5.86 20.03
CA ALA A 451 9.49 5.55 19.11
C ALA A 451 8.46 6.70 19.04
N LEU A 452 8.09 7.28 20.19
CA LEU A 452 7.14 8.39 20.27
C LEU A 452 7.69 9.71 19.68
N ALA A 453 9.02 9.85 19.59
CA ALA A 453 9.66 11.02 19.01
C ALA A 453 9.72 10.98 17.47
N TYR A 454 9.35 9.86 16.83
CA TYR A 454 9.37 9.76 15.37
C TYR A 454 8.29 10.63 14.72
N LYS A 455 8.66 11.42 13.70
CA LYS A 455 7.81 12.48 13.13
C LYS A 455 6.96 12.06 11.92
N PHE A 456 7.21 10.92 11.28
CA PHE A 456 6.43 10.50 10.11
C PHE A 456 5.27 9.58 10.50
N LYS A 457 4.23 9.55 9.67
CA LYS A 457 3.10 8.61 9.83
C LYS A 457 3.50 7.18 9.48
N HIS A 458 4.31 7.03 8.43
CA HIS A 458 4.60 5.76 7.80
C HIS A 458 5.77 5.04 8.51
N PRO A 459 5.59 3.80 8.99
CA PRO A 459 6.64 3.03 9.65
C PRO A 459 7.57 2.33 8.65
N SER A 460 8.86 2.26 8.99
CA SER A 460 9.79 1.31 8.37
C SER A 460 9.58 -0.08 8.97
N LYS A 461 8.81 -0.92 8.26
CA LYS A 461 8.31 -2.20 8.78
C LYS A 461 9.42 -3.24 8.94
N PHE A 462 9.38 -3.97 10.04
CA PHE A 462 10.26 -5.10 10.27
C PHE A 462 9.66 -6.38 9.67
N ASP A 463 10.51 -7.27 9.17
CA ASP A 463 10.13 -8.53 8.51
C ASP A 463 9.63 -9.61 9.48
N PHE A 464 8.64 -9.28 10.30
CA PHE A 464 7.88 -10.25 11.08
C PHE A 464 6.97 -11.04 10.15
N LYS A 465 6.68 -12.28 10.53
CA LYS A 465 5.67 -13.10 9.84
C LYS A 465 4.79 -13.79 10.87
N THR A 466 3.49 -13.59 10.78
CA THR A 466 2.51 -14.36 11.57
C THR A 466 1.86 -15.43 10.70
N THR A 467 1.80 -16.65 11.21
CA THR A 467 1.05 -17.76 10.62
C THR A 467 -0.07 -18.14 11.58
N LEU A 468 -1.31 -18.18 11.10
CA LEU A 468 -2.51 -18.38 11.90
C LEU A 468 -3.10 -19.76 11.64
N ASN A 469 -3.06 -20.64 12.63
CA ASN A 469 -3.72 -21.96 12.63
C ASN A 469 -4.53 -22.10 13.93
N GLU A 470 -4.39 -23.22 14.65
CA GLU A 470 -4.91 -23.40 16.02
C GLU A 470 -4.22 -22.50 17.06
N GLN A 471 -3.05 -21.96 16.70
CA GLN A 471 -2.30 -20.94 17.42
C GLN A 471 -1.72 -19.92 16.43
N ALA A 472 -1.41 -18.72 16.90
CA ALA A 472 -0.64 -17.72 16.18
C ALA A 472 0.86 -17.97 16.39
N LYS A 473 1.54 -18.40 15.32
CA LYS A 473 3.00 -18.54 15.31
C LYS A 473 3.64 -17.29 14.74
N LEU A 474 4.43 -16.59 15.56
CA LEU A 474 5.15 -15.37 15.17
C LEU A 474 6.63 -15.68 14.92
N ASP A 475 7.06 -15.57 13.65
CA ASP A 475 8.47 -15.69 13.26
C ASP A 475 9.14 -14.32 13.24
N ILE A 476 10.15 -14.16 14.10
CA ILE A 476 10.86 -12.90 14.37
C ILE A 476 12.27 -12.93 13.77
N ASN A 477 12.79 -14.10 13.37
CA ASN A 477 14.21 -14.26 13.04
C ASN A 477 14.67 -13.35 11.89
N LYS A 478 13.80 -13.16 10.89
CA LYS A 478 14.05 -12.23 9.79
C LYS A 478 14.05 -10.78 10.26
N ALA A 479 13.16 -10.40 11.16
CA ALA A 479 13.08 -9.04 11.70
C ALA A 479 14.36 -8.58 12.42
N LEU A 480 15.12 -9.50 13.02
CA LEU A 480 16.33 -9.18 13.80
C LEU A 480 17.44 -8.49 12.99
N ARG A 481 17.46 -8.65 11.66
CA ARG A 481 18.46 -8.00 10.79
C ARG A 481 18.13 -6.55 10.44
N MET A 482 16.88 -6.14 10.64
CA MET A 482 16.36 -4.86 10.17
C MET A 482 17.03 -3.63 10.81
N PRO A 483 17.40 -3.63 12.11
CA PRO A 483 18.12 -2.50 12.70
C PRO A 483 19.43 -2.18 11.96
N LEU A 484 20.20 -3.20 11.56
CA LEU A 484 21.46 -3.03 10.84
C LEU A 484 21.22 -2.44 9.44
N ILE A 485 20.23 -2.99 8.72
CA ILE A 485 19.87 -2.54 7.38
C ILE A 485 19.43 -1.07 7.42
N TYR A 486 18.56 -0.71 8.36
CA TYR A 486 18.01 0.63 8.45
C TYR A 486 19.01 1.68 8.90
N MET A 487 19.90 1.35 9.84
CA MET A 487 21.02 2.21 10.22
C MET A 487 21.93 2.50 9.01
N LEU A 488 22.32 1.47 8.26
CA LEU A 488 23.10 1.63 7.02
C LEU A 488 22.34 2.42 5.95
N GLY A 489 21.01 2.25 5.92
CA GLY A 489 20.08 2.95 5.04
C GLY A 489 19.83 4.41 5.42
N GLY A 490 20.41 4.91 6.52
CA GLY A 490 20.33 6.31 6.92
C GLY A 490 19.08 6.69 7.73
N LEU A 491 18.34 5.71 8.27
CA LEU A 491 17.30 6.01 9.27
C LEU A 491 17.93 6.43 10.60
N ASP A 492 17.22 7.28 11.34
CA ASP A 492 17.55 7.60 12.73
C ASP A 492 17.00 6.56 13.71
N LYS A 493 17.35 6.71 14.99
CA LYS A 493 17.02 5.75 16.05
C LYS A 493 15.51 5.73 16.30
N GLU A 494 14.88 6.89 16.19
CA GLU A 494 13.45 7.13 16.35
C GLU A 494 12.65 6.36 15.28
N ALA A 495 13.05 6.45 14.00
CA ALA A 495 12.41 5.71 12.91
C ALA A 495 12.50 4.19 13.10
N ILE A 496 13.66 3.70 13.56
CA ILE A 496 13.87 2.25 13.80
C ILE A 496 13.05 1.79 15.00
N ALA A 497 13.05 2.56 16.10
CA ALA A 497 12.26 2.26 17.29
C ALA A 497 10.75 2.25 16.98
N TYR A 498 10.26 3.28 16.26
CA TYR A 498 8.89 3.36 15.78
C TYR A 498 8.53 2.17 14.89
N GLY A 499 9.38 1.85 13.91
CA GLY A 499 9.19 0.72 13.00
C GLY A 499 9.06 -0.62 13.73
N LEU A 500 9.88 -0.84 14.76
CA LEU A 500 9.82 -2.06 15.59
C LEU A 500 8.52 -2.11 16.40
N VAL A 501 8.18 -1.05 17.12
CA VAL A 501 6.96 -0.97 17.94
C VAL A 501 5.71 -1.18 17.07
N TYR A 502 5.66 -0.49 15.92
CA TYR A 502 4.57 -0.64 14.96
C TYR A 502 4.46 -2.08 14.45
N SER A 503 5.58 -2.71 14.09
CA SER A 503 5.58 -4.07 13.56
C SER A 503 5.13 -5.09 14.61
N ILE A 504 5.54 -4.93 15.87
CA ILE A 504 5.04 -5.77 16.98
C ILE A 504 3.52 -5.61 17.11
N LYS A 505 3.05 -4.35 17.15
CA LYS A 505 1.64 -4.02 17.32
C LYS A 505 0.76 -4.61 16.21
N GLU A 506 1.17 -4.49 14.95
CA GLU A 506 0.44 -5.05 13.81
C GLU A 506 0.30 -6.58 13.88
N HIS A 507 1.37 -7.28 14.24
CA HIS A 507 1.33 -8.74 14.30
C HIS A 507 0.59 -9.25 15.55
N LEU A 508 0.67 -8.54 16.67
CA LEU A 508 -0.18 -8.81 17.83
C LEU A 508 -1.66 -8.55 17.52
N LYS A 509 -1.98 -7.47 16.78
CA LYS A 509 -3.34 -7.20 16.29
C LYS A 509 -3.88 -8.35 15.43
N GLN A 510 -3.08 -8.86 14.49
CA GLN A 510 -3.46 -10.02 13.67
C GLN A 510 -3.71 -11.27 14.52
N ALA A 511 -2.81 -11.57 15.47
CA ALA A 511 -2.95 -12.71 16.38
C ALA A 511 -4.19 -12.59 17.28
N LEU A 512 -4.45 -11.39 17.81
CA LEU A 512 -5.62 -11.09 18.64
C LEU A 512 -6.92 -11.23 17.86
N GLN A 513 -7.00 -10.65 16.67
CA GLN A 513 -8.18 -10.76 15.81
C GLN A 513 -8.49 -12.22 15.46
N ALA A 514 -7.45 -13.01 15.17
CA ALA A 514 -7.59 -14.43 14.91
C ALA A 514 -8.09 -15.20 16.14
N CYS A 515 -7.50 -14.95 17.32
CA CYS A 515 -7.91 -15.56 18.58
C CYS A 515 -9.37 -15.23 18.92
N LYS A 516 -9.74 -13.95 18.78
CA LYS A 516 -11.09 -13.43 19.01
C LYS A 516 -12.12 -14.12 18.11
N ASN A 517 -11.81 -14.23 16.81
CA ASN A 517 -12.69 -14.88 15.84
C ASN A 517 -12.79 -16.39 16.06
N LEU A 518 -11.66 -17.08 16.28
CA LEU A 518 -11.61 -18.54 16.43
C LEU A 518 -12.34 -19.01 17.70
N HIS A 519 -12.20 -18.26 18.80
CA HIS A 519 -12.76 -18.62 20.09
C HIS A 519 -13.98 -17.78 20.51
N GLN A 520 -14.56 -17.03 19.58
CA GLN A 520 -15.79 -16.23 19.75
C GLN A 520 -15.76 -15.34 21.00
N LYS A 521 -14.66 -14.60 21.18
CA LYS A 521 -14.47 -13.74 22.37
C LYS A 521 -15.03 -12.34 22.12
N GLU A 522 -15.59 -11.74 23.17
CA GLU A 522 -16.24 -10.44 23.12
C GLU A 522 -15.24 -9.29 23.35
N GLN A 523 -14.24 -9.51 24.21
CA GLN A 523 -13.35 -8.45 24.69
C GLN A 523 -11.87 -8.84 24.72
N ILE A 524 -11.00 -7.85 24.53
CA ILE A 524 -9.55 -7.98 24.69
C ILE A 524 -9.12 -7.08 25.85
N LEU A 525 -8.40 -7.66 26.80
CA LEU A 525 -7.83 -6.99 27.96
C LEU A 525 -6.31 -6.98 27.84
N LEU A 526 -5.68 -5.96 28.42
CA LEU A 526 -4.23 -5.85 28.47
C LEU A 526 -3.73 -5.97 29.92
N HIS A 527 -2.64 -6.71 30.11
CA HIS A 527 -1.96 -6.85 31.39
C HIS A 527 -0.48 -6.53 31.25
N CYS A 528 -0.02 -5.51 31.97
CA CYS A 528 1.40 -5.13 32.04
C CYS A 528 1.69 -4.32 33.31
N ASP A 529 2.86 -4.51 33.91
CA ASP A 529 3.30 -3.72 35.07
C ASP A 529 3.80 -2.32 34.68
N ASN A 530 4.07 -2.08 33.40
CA ASN A 530 4.54 -0.80 32.89
C ASN A 530 3.38 -0.01 32.23
N GLU A 531 3.06 1.16 32.79
CA GLU A 531 1.96 2.01 32.30
C GLU A 531 2.17 2.54 30.87
N LYS A 532 3.42 2.78 30.48
CA LYS A 532 3.73 3.33 29.15
C LYS A 532 3.52 2.30 28.05
N ILE A 533 3.78 1.02 28.35
CA ILE A 533 3.43 -0.09 27.45
C ILE A 533 1.91 -0.13 27.25
N LEU A 534 1.12 -0.03 28.33
CA LEU A 534 -0.34 0.01 28.24
C LEU A 534 -0.83 1.20 27.39
N LYS A 535 -0.15 2.35 27.46
CA LYS A 535 -0.47 3.53 26.63
C LYS A 535 -0.16 3.31 25.15
N VAL A 536 0.99 2.72 24.84
CA VAL A 536 1.46 2.52 23.45
C VAL A 536 0.70 1.42 22.72
N PHE A 537 0.38 0.33 23.43
CA PHE A 537 -0.33 -0.83 22.89
C PHE A 537 -1.83 -0.84 23.23
N GLY A 538 -2.34 0.23 23.85
CA GLY A 538 -3.67 0.28 24.45
C GLY A 538 -4.82 0.09 23.47
N ASP A 539 -4.65 0.57 22.25
CA ASP A 539 -5.64 0.45 21.18
C ASP A 539 -5.85 -0.99 20.71
N LEU A 540 -4.95 -1.92 21.05
CA LEU A 540 -5.19 -3.35 20.84
C LEU A 540 -6.42 -3.86 21.62
N SER A 541 -6.84 -3.19 22.70
CA SER A 541 -8.07 -3.56 23.42
C SER A 541 -9.35 -3.16 22.67
N SER A 542 -9.24 -2.35 21.62
CA SER A 542 -10.38 -1.85 20.83
C SER A 542 -10.73 -2.73 19.62
N ILE A 543 -9.89 -3.72 19.34
CA ILE A 543 -10.09 -4.75 18.32
C ILE A 543 -11.27 -5.64 18.71
#